data_AF-A0A970VWY1-F1
#
_entry.id   AF-A0A970VWY1-F1
#
_cell.length_a   1.000
_cell.length_b   1.000
_cell.length_c   1.000
_cell.angle_alpha   90.00
_cell.angle_beta   90.00
_cell.angle_gamma   90.00
#
_symmetry.space_group_name_H-M   'P 1'
#
loop_
_entity.id
_entity.type
_entity.pdbx_description
1 polymer ?
#
loop_
_entity_poly.entity_id
_entity_poly.type
_entity_poly.pdbx_seq_one_letter_code
_entity_poly.pdbx_strand_id
1 'polypeptide(L)'
;MEAARTAAKCGHQVVLLEKEDHLGGLLKTAANPPFKNDLREYLAWAVRTTCSTPNLDIRLLTEATPEIIKKENPDVLIVAIGSEPVIPAVPGCEKEKVVLAADVSMGTAKVGNRVVVAGAGLTGLETALHLAREGKNVTVIDMLSWEEIHGPYPAMNLIHLKTMLRGDQA
;
A
#
# COMPACT_ATOMS: atom_id res chain seq x y z
N MET A 1 -0.03 11.83 6.19
CA MET A 1 0.43 11.79 7.60
C MET A 1 1.76 12.52 7.80
N GLU A 2 2.87 12.10 7.18
CA GLU A 2 4.19 12.73 7.41
C GLU A 2 4.20 14.24 7.18
N ALA A 3 3.71 14.71 6.02
CA ALA A 3 3.66 16.14 5.70
C ALA A 3 2.88 16.95 6.76
N ALA A 4 1.73 16.42 7.20
CA ALA A 4 0.90 17.06 8.20
C ALA A 4 1.62 17.18 9.56
N ARG A 5 2.26 16.09 10.02
CA ARG A 5 3.04 16.12 11.28
C ARG A 5 4.22 17.08 11.20
N THR A 6 4.95 17.07 10.09
CA THR A 6 6.11 17.94 9.90
C THR A 6 5.69 19.41 9.88
N ALA A 7 4.66 19.77 9.11
CA ALA A 7 4.14 21.13 9.05
C ALA A 7 3.64 21.61 10.43
N ALA A 8 2.90 20.77 11.16
CA ALA A 8 2.42 21.11 12.49
C ALA A 8 3.57 21.31 13.50
N LYS A 9 4.63 20.49 13.43
CA LYS A 9 5.87 20.67 14.23
C LYS A 9 6.64 21.94 13.87
N CYS A 10 6.54 22.40 12.63
CA CYS A 10 7.09 23.68 12.19
C CYS A 10 6.25 24.89 12.63
N GLY A 11 5.12 24.67 13.33
CA GLY A 11 4.29 25.73 13.89
C GLY A 11 3.10 26.14 13.00
N HIS A 12 2.86 25.45 11.89
CA HIS A 12 1.67 25.68 11.07
C HIS A 12 0.42 25.11 11.74
N GLN A 13 -0.73 25.78 11.55
CA GLN A 13 -2.03 25.18 11.82
C GLN A 13 -2.38 24.26 10.64
N VAL A 14 -2.60 22.98 10.92
CA VAL A 14 -2.80 21.98 9.87
C VAL A 14 -4.16 21.32 10.03
N VAL A 15 -4.91 21.25 8.93
CA VAL A 15 -6.11 20.41 8.81
C VAL A 15 -5.77 19.23 7.89
N LEU A 16 -5.97 18.01 8.38
CA LEU A 16 -5.82 16.77 7.61
C LEU A 16 -7.20 16.17 7.39
N LEU A 17 -7.63 16.11 6.13
CA LEU A 17 -8.86 15.44 5.71
C LEU A 17 -8.55 14.00 5.26
N GLU A 18 -9.34 13.04 5.73
CA GLU A 18 -9.30 11.64 5.33
C GLU A 18 -10.72 11.15 5.08
N LYS A 19 -10.94 10.50 3.94
CA LYS A 19 -12.28 10.04 3.52
C LYS A 19 -12.76 8.84 4.33
N GLU A 20 -11.83 7.99 4.78
CA GLU A 20 -12.14 6.82 5.58
C GLU A 20 -12.29 7.17 7.07
N ASP A 21 -12.82 6.25 7.87
CA ASP A 21 -12.93 6.37 9.33
C ASP A 21 -11.60 6.12 10.07
N HIS A 22 -10.48 6.02 9.34
CA HIS A 22 -9.17 5.75 9.91
C HIS A 22 -8.03 6.21 9.01
N LEU A 23 -6.93 6.63 9.64
CA LEU A 23 -5.69 7.00 8.94
C LEU A 23 -4.94 5.76 8.42
N GLY A 24 -4.16 5.97 7.36
CA GLY A 24 -3.15 5.02 6.90
C GLY A 24 -3.12 4.80 5.39
N GLY A 25 -4.21 5.07 4.68
CA GLY A 25 -4.28 4.88 3.22
C GLY A 25 -3.77 3.51 2.77
N LEU A 26 -3.01 3.48 1.66
CA LEU A 26 -2.44 2.25 1.09
C LEU A 26 -1.42 1.54 2.01
N LEU A 27 -0.89 2.21 3.03
CA LEU A 27 0.05 1.59 3.98
C LEU A 27 -0.63 0.47 4.78
N LYS A 28 -1.95 0.53 4.98
CA LYS A 28 -2.75 -0.52 5.62
C LYS A 28 -2.66 -1.84 4.83
N THR A 29 -2.93 -1.77 3.53
CA THR A 29 -2.82 -2.91 2.61
C THR A 29 -1.38 -3.40 2.54
N ALA A 30 -0.41 -2.48 2.41
CA ALA A 30 0.99 -2.84 2.32
C ALA A 30 1.52 -3.56 3.57
N ALA A 31 1.03 -3.21 4.76
CA ALA A 31 1.41 -3.79 6.05
C ALA A 31 0.64 -5.07 6.42
N ASN A 32 -0.36 -5.46 5.64
CA ASN A 32 -1.21 -6.60 5.99
C ASN A 32 -0.48 -7.97 5.94
N PRO A 33 0.40 -8.26 4.95
CA PRO A 33 1.09 -9.54 4.90
C PRO A 33 1.78 -9.90 6.22
N PRO A 34 1.67 -11.15 6.71
CA PRO A 34 2.07 -11.52 8.06
C PRO A 34 3.58 -11.37 8.32
N PHE A 35 4.38 -11.38 7.26
CA PHE A 35 5.83 -11.24 7.33
C PHE A 35 6.32 -9.78 7.33
N LYS A 36 5.41 -8.79 7.34
CA LYS A 36 5.74 -7.36 7.34
C LYS A 36 5.48 -6.70 8.70
N ASN A 37 5.97 -7.33 9.78
CA ASN A 37 5.77 -6.82 11.13
C ASN A 37 6.30 -5.38 11.28
N ASP A 38 7.50 -5.11 10.75
CA ASP A 38 8.10 -3.78 10.80
C ASP A 38 7.22 -2.69 10.15
N LEU A 39 6.57 -3.03 9.04
CA LEU A 39 5.67 -2.09 8.35
C LEU A 39 4.38 -1.85 9.14
N ARG A 40 3.90 -2.87 9.85
CA ARG A 40 2.74 -2.77 10.75
C ARG A 40 3.06 -1.93 11.97
N GLU A 41 4.24 -2.12 12.56
CA GLU A 41 4.75 -1.28 13.65
C GLU A 41 4.94 0.17 13.21
N TYR A 42 5.51 0.38 12.01
CA TYR A 42 5.63 1.70 11.41
C TYR A 42 4.27 2.36 11.18
N LEU A 43 3.29 1.65 10.63
CA LEU A 43 1.92 2.16 10.46
C LEU A 43 1.32 2.56 11.81
N ALA A 44 1.42 1.69 12.82
CA ALA A 44 0.90 1.97 14.15
C ALA A 44 1.59 3.19 14.78
N TRP A 45 2.91 3.31 14.64
CA TRP A 45 3.67 4.48 15.08
C TRP A 45 3.24 5.74 14.32
N ALA A 46 3.10 5.67 13.00
CA ALA A 46 2.71 6.80 12.17
C ALA A 46 1.31 7.29 12.55
N VAL A 47 0.35 6.40 12.77
CA VAL A 47 -0.99 6.78 13.23
C VAL A 47 -0.92 7.42 14.62
N ARG A 48 -0.31 6.75 15.61
CA ARG A 48 -0.21 7.27 17.00
C ARG A 48 0.43 8.65 17.04
N THR A 49 1.56 8.82 16.37
CA THR A 49 2.28 10.11 16.36
C THR A 49 1.51 11.19 15.62
N THR A 50 0.71 10.84 14.61
CA THR A 50 -0.16 11.82 13.93
C THR A 50 -1.23 12.31 14.87
N CYS A 51 -1.95 11.39 15.52
CA CYS A 51 -3.02 11.72 16.46
C CYS A 51 -2.53 12.50 17.68
N SER A 52 -1.26 12.34 18.07
CA SER A 52 -0.68 13.05 19.22
C SER A 52 0.05 14.34 18.84
N THR A 53 0.08 14.74 17.56
CA THR A 53 0.79 15.95 17.14
C THR A 53 -0.05 17.20 17.45
N PRO A 54 0.49 18.19 18.19
CA PRO A 54 -0.22 19.43 18.47
C PRO A 54 -0.41 20.26 17.19
N ASN A 55 -1.40 21.15 17.14
CA ASN A 55 -1.75 22.00 15.99
C ASN A 55 -2.14 21.23 14.71
N LEU A 56 -2.57 19.98 14.87
CA LEU A 56 -3.06 19.14 13.77
C LEU A 56 -4.52 18.74 14.04
N ASP A 57 -5.44 19.32 13.29
CA ASP A 57 -6.87 18.96 13.25
C ASP A 57 -7.06 17.82 12.24
N ILE A 58 -7.50 16.65 12.70
CA ILE A 58 -7.72 15.47 11.86
C ILE A 58 -9.23 15.26 11.72
N ARG A 59 -9.72 15.31 10.47
CA ARG A 59 -11.12 15.08 10.14
C ARG A 59 -11.25 13.82 9.29
N LEU A 60 -11.65 12.74 9.95
CA LEU A 60 -11.99 11.46 9.32
C LEU A 60 -13.37 11.54 8.69
N LEU A 61 -13.74 10.55 7.87
CA LEU A 61 -15.02 10.52 7.15
C LEU A 61 -15.30 11.82 6.35
N THR A 62 -14.24 12.47 5.88
CA THR A 62 -14.31 13.76 5.19
C THR A 62 -13.52 13.68 3.90
N GLU A 63 -14.22 13.42 2.79
CA GLU A 63 -13.63 13.47 1.45
C GLU A 63 -13.31 14.92 1.07
N ALA A 64 -12.07 15.19 0.66
CA ALA A 64 -11.65 16.52 0.26
C ALA A 64 -12.20 16.88 -1.13
N THR A 65 -13.28 17.65 -1.18
CA THR A 65 -13.85 18.19 -2.44
C THR A 65 -13.39 19.62 -2.70
N PRO A 66 -13.43 20.12 -3.95
CA PRO A 66 -13.13 21.52 -4.25
C PRO A 66 -13.94 22.52 -3.43
N GLU A 67 -15.18 22.20 -3.08
CA GLU A 67 -16.08 23.02 -2.26
C GLU A 67 -15.59 23.09 -0.81
N ILE A 68 -15.22 21.95 -0.22
CA ILE A 68 -14.66 21.89 1.13
C ILE A 68 -13.34 22.65 1.18
N ILE A 69 -12.45 22.43 0.22
CA ILE A 69 -11.14 23.12 0.16
C ILE A 69 -11.33 24.63 0.06
N LYS A 70 -12.25 25.11 -0.78
CA LYS A 70 -12.58 26.54 -0.88
C LYS A 70 -13.14 27.11 0.43
N LYS A 71 -13.96 26.33 1.15
CA LYS A 71 -14.53 26.74 2.43
C LYS A 71 -13.47 26.81 3.54
N GLU A 72 -12.55 25.86 3.59
CA GLU A 72 -11.42 25.88 4.52
C GLU A 72 -10.45 27.04 4.22
N ASN A 73 -10.39 27.49 2.97
CA ASN A 73 -9.56 28.62 2.50
C ASN A 73 -8.10 28.55 3.02
N PRO A 74 -7.36 27.45 2.76
CA PRO A 74 -6.01 27.29 3.26
C PRO A 74 -5.00 28.15 2.49
N ASP A 75 -3.97 28.64 3.18
CA ASP A 75 -2.84 29.32 2.53
C ASP A 75 -2.04 28.36 1.63
N VAL A 76 -1.98 27.08 2.00
CA VAL A 76 -1.25 26.02 1.29
C VAL A 76 -2.08 24.75 1.24
N LEU A 77 -2.20 24.16 0.05
CA LEU A 77 -2.85 22.86 -0.16
C LEU A 77 -1.79 21.79 -0.50
N ILE A 78 -1.75 20.72 0.30
CA ILE A 78 -0.94 19.53 0.00
C ILE A 78 -1.89 18.40 -0.43
N VAL A 79 -1.78 17.96 -1.68
CA VAL A 79 -2.57 16.86 -2.22
C VAL A 79 -1.83 15.54 -1.99
N ALA A 80 -2.42 14.65 -1.18
CA ALA A 80 -1.83 13.37 -0.80
C ALA A 80 -2.87 12.22 -0.83
N ILE A 81 -3.67 12.18 -1.89
CA ILE A 81 -4.86 11.29 -2.04
C ILE A 81 -4.55 9.85 -2.46
N GLY A 82 -3.27 9.48 -2.52
CA GLY A 82 -2.84 8.13 -2.91
C GLY A 82 -2.84 7.92 -4.42
N SER A 83 -3.08 6.68 -4.84
CA SER A 83 -3.04 6.23 -6.23
C SER A 83 -4.05 5.13 -6.48
N GLU A 84 -4.40 4.93 -7.75
CA GLU A 84 -5.21 3.79 -8.21
C GLU A 84 -4.36 2.79 -8.99
N PRO A 85 -4.67 1.49 -8.95
CA PRO A 85 -3.93 0.49 -9.70
C PRO A 85 -4.19 0.65 -11.21
N VAL A 86 -3.13 0.52 -12.01
CA VAL A 86 -3.25 0.47 -13.47
C VAL A 86 -3.71 -0.91 -13.89
N ILE A 87 -4.87 -1.00 -14.54
CA ILE A 87 -5.38 -2.24 -15.12
C ILE A 87 -4.90 -2.33 -16.57
N PRO A 88 -4.05 -3.31 -16.93
CA PRO A 88 -3.55 -3.43 -18.28
C PRO A 88 -4.67 -3.87 -19.23
N ALA A 89 -4.68 -3.31 -20.45
CA ALA A 89 -5.67 -3.62 -21.48
C ALA A 89 -5.40 -4.98 -22.16
N VAL A 90 -5.52 -6.07 -21.39
CA VAL A 90 -5.32 -7.45 -21.84
C VAL A 90 -6.67 -8.13 -21.96
N PRO A 91 -6.96 -8.86 -23.07
CA PRO A 91 -8.22 -9.56 -23.23
C PRO A 91 -8.55 -10.48 -22.04
N GLY A 92 -9.69 -10.25 -21.40
CA GLY A 92 -10.13 -11.04 -20.24
C GLY A 92 -9.70 -10.49 -18.87
N CYS A 93 -9.11 -9.29 -18.80
CA CYS A 93 -8.78 -8.60 -17.54
C CYS A 93 -10.02 -8.22 -16.72
N GLU A 94 -11.18 -8.14 -17.37
CA GLU A 94 -12.49 -7.81 -16.78
C GLU A 94 -13.21 -9.01 -16.17
N LYS A 95 -12.68 -10.24 -16.34
CA LYS A 95 -13.34 -11.45 -15.86
C LYS A 95 -13.30 -11.54 -14.33
N GLU A 96 -14.35 -12.10 -13.73
CA GLU A 96 -14.48 -12.26 -12.26
C GLU A 96 -13.30 -12.95 -11.57
N LYS A 97 -12.56 -13.79 -12.31
CA LYS A 97 -11.36 -14.48 -11.79
C LYS A 97 -10.12 -13.59 -11.66
N VAL A 98 -10.18 -12.35 -12.17
CA VAL A 98 -9.09 -11.38 -12.10
C VAL A 98 -9.37 -10.48 -10.91
N VAL A 99 -8.44 -10.50 -9.94
CA VAL A 99 -8.56 -9.76 -8.68
C VAL A 99 -7.29 -8.95 -8.43
N LEU A 100 -7.40 -7.86 -7.68
CA LEU A 100 -6.25 -7.01 -7.39
C LEU A 100 -5.43 -7.58 -6.24
N ALA A 101 -4.10 -7.37 -6.28
CA ALA A 101 -3.20 -7.76 -5.21
C ALA A 101 -3.60 -7.15 -3.85
N ALA A 102 -4.15 -5.93 -3.86
CA ALA A 102 -4.68 -5.27 -2.68
C ALA A 102 -5.86 -6.03 -2.06
N ASP A 103 -6.81 -6.49 -2.87
CA ASP A 103 -7.98 -7.25 -2.41
C ASP A 103 -7.59 -8.63 -1.89
N VAL A 104 -6.60 -9.27 -2.53
CA VAL A 104 -6.01 -10.51 -2.04
C VAL A 104 -5.36 -10.27 -0.67
N SER A 105 -4.55 -9.22 -0.56
CA SER A 105 -3.87 -8.89 0.68
C SER A 105 -4.87 -8.57 1.80
N MET A 106 -5.95 -7.85 1.52
CA MET A 106 -6.99 -7.52 2.50
C MET A 106 -7.95 -8.68 2.81
N GLY A 107 -7.84 -9.80 2.11
CA GLY A 107 -8.74 -10.95 2.26
C GLY A 107 -10.15 -10.71 1.73
N THR A 108 -10.37 -9.68 0.92
CA THR A 108 -11.67 -9.35 0.30
C THR A 108 -11.89 -10.11 -1.01
N ALA A 109 -10.82 -10.60 -1.65
CA ALA A 109 -10.90 -11.44 -2.85
C ALA A 109 -10.88 -12.94 -2.54
N LYS A 110 -11.69 -13.71 -3.29
CA LYS A 110 -11.64 -15.18 -3.27
C LYS A 110 -10.54 -15.69 -4.19
N VAL A 111 -9.57 -16.43 -3.64
CA VAL A 111 -8.44 -16.97 -4.40
C VAL A 111 -8.42 -18.49 -4.35
N GLY A 112 -8.50 -19.13 -5.52
CA GLY A 112 -8.44 -20.59 -5.67
C GLY A 112 -7.04 -21.18 -5.42
N ASN A 113 -6.86 -22.47 -5.73
CA ASN A 113 -5.60 -23.18 -5.46
C ASN A 113 -4.49 -22.91 -6.49
N ARG A 114 -4.85 -22.64 -7.75
CA ARG A 114 -3.89 -22.33 -8.82
C ARG A 114 -4.00 -20.85 -9.17
N VAL A 115 -2.91 -20.12 -8.98
CA VAL A 115 -2.89 -18.66 -9.10
C VAL A 115 -1.80 -18.24 -10.06
N VAL A 116 -2.13 -17.34 -10.97
CA VAL A 116 -1.14 -16.60 -11.78
C VAL A 116 -1.09 -15.17 -11.24
N VAL A 117 0.10 -14.73 -10.85
CA VAL A 117 0.37 -13.33 -10.49
C VAL A 117 1.02 -12.66 -11.70
N ALA A 118 0.33 -11.67 -12.27
CA ALA A 118 0.83 -10.88 -13.39
C ALA A 118 1.56 -9.64 -12.86
N GLY A 119 2.89 -9.63 -13.03
CA GLY A 119 3.80 -8.63 -12.48
C GLY A 119 4.61 -9.18 -11.31
N ALA A 120 5.92 -9.09 -11.42
CA ALA A 120 6.95 -9.49 -10.46
C ALA A 120 7.66 -8.29 -9.82
N GLY A 121 7.01 -7.12 -9.82
CA GLY A 121 7.38 -6.04 -8.89
C GLY A 121 7.17 -6.45 -7.43
N LEU A 122 7.60 -5.60 -6.49
CA LEU A 122 7.53 -5.90 -5.05
C LEU A 122 6.15 -6.39 -4.60
N THR A 123 5.08 -5.69 -4.96
CA THR A 123 3.71 -6.09 -4.61
C THR A 123 3.36 -7.47 -5.16
N GLY A 124 3.70 -7.76 -6.42
CA GLY A 124 3.40 -9.05 -7.04
C GLY A 124 4.16 -10.20 -6.39
N LEU A 125 5.46 -10.03 -6.14
CA LEU A 125 6.27 -11.04 -5.46
C LEU A 125 5.85 -11.26 -4.00
N GLU A 126 5.45 -10.21 -3.29
CA GLU A 126 4.93 -10.31 -1.93
C GLU A 126 3.58 -11.03 -1.88
N THR A 127 2.68 -10.71 -2.82
CA THR A 127 1.42 -11.44 -2.99
C THR A 127 1.68 -12.90 -3.32
N ALA A 128 2.64 -13.19 -4.20
CA ALA A 128 3.00 -14.56 -4.56
C ALA A 128 3.56 -15.34 -3.36
N LEU A 129 4.47 -14.73 -2.60
CA LEU A 129 5.02 -15.31 -1.37
C LEU A 129 3.93 -15.57 -0.32
N HIS A 130 3.03 -14.60 -0.12
CA HIS A 130 1.90 -14.74 0.80
C HIS A 130 1.02 -15.94 0.43
N LEU A 131 0.60 -16.02 -0.83
CA LEU A 131 -0.26 -17.10 -1.33
C LEU A 131 0.45 -18.47 -1.34
N ALA A 132 1.76 -18.51 -1.63
CA ALA A 132 2.56 -19.72 -1.55
C ALA A 132 2.66 -20.23 -0.10
N ARG A 133 2.80 -19.34 0.88
CA ARG A 133 2.77 -19.69 2.32
C ARG A 133 1.42 -20.21 2.79
N GLU A 134 0.33 -19.85 2.12
CA GLU A 134 -0.99 -20.44 2.34
C GLU A 134 -1.16 -21.80 1.63
N GLY A 135 -0.11 -22.35 1.01
CA GLY A 135 -0.12 -23.64 0.34
C GLY A 135 -0.70 -23.63 -1.08
N LYS A 136 -0.91 -22.45 -1.67
CA LYS A 136 -1.41 -22.33 -3.05
C LYS A 136 -0.29 -22.59 -4.05
N ASN A 137 -0.67 -23.10 -5.23
CA ASN A 137 0.23 -23.24 -6.37
C ASN A 137 0.27 -21.93 -7.16
N VAL A 138 1.36 -21.18 -7.02
CA VAL A 138 1.51 -19.83 -7.58
C VAL A 138 2.52 -19.82 -8.71
N THR A 139 2.14 -19.23 -9.84
CA THR A 139 3.04 -18.89 -10.95
C THR A 139 3.13 -17.38 -11.08
N VAL A 140 4.33 -16.82 -11.08
CA VAL A 140 4.54 -15.40 -11.35
C VAL A 140 4.96 -15.24 -12.81
N ILE A 141 4.35 -14.29 -13.50
CA ILE A 141 4.71 -13.91 -14.86
C ILE A 141 5.07 -12.44 -14.89
N ASP A 142 6.13 -12.08 -15.63
CA ASP A 142 6.51 -10.69 -15.87
C ASP A 142 7.03 -10.57 -17.31
N MET A 143 7.04 -9.35 -17.84
CA MET A 143 7.71 -9.01 -19.10
C MET A 143 9.24 -8.92 -18.94
N LEU A 144 9.72 -8.68 -17.71
CA LEU A 144 11.12 -8.64 -17.33
C LEU A 144 11.67 -10.05 -17.09
N SER A 145 12.96 -10.25 -17.38
CA SER A 145 13.68 -11.46 -17.00
C SER A 145 13.85 -11.57 -15.47
N TRP A 146 14.17 -12.77 -14.99
CA TRP A 146 14.43 -13.00 -13.56
C TRP A 146 15.56 -12.13 -13.00
N GLU A 147 16.57 -11.90 -13.84
CA GLU A 147 17.67 -10.99 -13.58
C GLU A 147 17.12 -9.56 -13.52
N GLU A 148 16.39 -9.10 -14.53
CA GLU A 148 15.87 -7.73 -14.63
C GLU A 148 14.87 -7.33 -13.54
N ILE A 149 14.21 -8.29 -12.89
CA ILE A 149 13.34 -8.06 -11.73
C ILE A 149 14.09 -7.32 -10.57
N HIS A 150 15.44 -7.29 -10.59
CA HIS A 150 16.24 -6.43 -9.70
C HIS A 150 16.42 -4.97 -10.12
N GLY A 151 15.61 -4.46 -11.05
CA GLY A 151 15.54 -3.05 -11.42
C GLY A 151 15.29 -2.10 -10.23
N PRO A 152 14.92 -0.82 -10.43
CA PRO A 152 15.17 0.35 -9.56
C PRO A 152 14.59 0.33 -8.13
N TYR A 153 14.11 -0.81 -7.64
CA TYR A 153 13.77 -1.07 -6.26
C TYR A 153 15.01 -1.01 -5.35
N PRO A 154 14.84 -0.59 -4.09
CA PRO A 154 15.90 -0.70 -3.09
C PRO A 154 16.37 -2.14 -3.01
N ALA A 155 17.64 -2.39 -3.37
CA ALA A 155 18.20 -3.74 -3.49
C ALA A 155 17.96 -4.58 -2.23
N MET A 156 17.95 -3.96 -1.04
CA MET A 156 17.70 -4.61 0.24
C MET A 156 16.33 -5.31 0.30
N ASN A 157 15.25 -4.64 -0.13
CA ASN A 157 13.90 -5.22 -0.04
C ASN A 157 13.74 -6.41 -0.98
N LEU A 158 14.34 -6.31 -2.17
CA LEU A 158 14.27 -7.39 -3.14
C LEU A 158 15.19 -8.57 -2.76
N ILE A 159 16.39 -8.31 -2.25
CA ILE A 159 17.27 -9.36 -1.73
C ILE A 159 16.55 -10.13 -0.63
N HIS A 160 15.98 -9.42 0.35
CA HIS A 160 15.23 -10.05 1.44
C HIS A 160 14.06 -10.89 0.91
N LEU A 161 13.26 -10.34 0.00
CA LEU A 161 12.13 -11.06 -0.58
C LEU A 161 12.55 -12.28 -1.40
N LYS A 162 13.65 -12.19 -2.16
CA LYS A 162 14.23 -13.32 -2.90
C LYS A 162 14.75 -14.40 -1.97
N THR A 163 15.39 -14.04 -0.84
CA THR A 163 15.80 -14.98 0.20
C THR A 163 14.58 -15.72 0.79
N MET A 164 13.54 -14.98 1.15
CA MET A 164 12.29 -15.58 1.65
C MET A 164 11.61 -16.51 0.65
N LEU A 165 11.63 -16.19 -0.64
CA LEU A 165 11.09 -17.02 -1.72
C LEU A 165 11.88 -18.32 -1.91
N ARG A 166 13.18 -18.33 -1.59
CA ARG A 166 14.04 -19.53 -1.64
C ARG A 166 13.85 -20.45 -0.43
N GLY A 167 13.10 -20.01 0.58
CA GLY A 167 12.90 -20.76 1.82
C GLY A 167 14.05 -20.60 2.82
N ASP A 168 15.03 -19.75 2.53
CA ASP A 168 16.09 -19.41 3.46
C ASP A 168 15.51 -18.46 4.51
N GLN A 169 15.52 -18.86 5.78
CA GLN A 169 15.15 -17.96 6.87
C GLN A 169 16.32 -16.98 7.11
N ALA A 170 15.98 -15.69 7.17
CA ALA A 170 16.91 -14.64 7.61
C ALA A 170 17.13 -14.71 9.13
#